data_AF-A0A7W6HHP6-F1
#
_entry.id   AF-A0A7W6HHP6-F1
#
_cell.length_a   1.000
_cell.length_b   1.000
_cell.length_c   1.000
_cell.angle_alpha   90.00
_cell.angle_beta   90.00
_cell.angle_gamma   90.00
#
_symmetry.space_group_name_H-M   'P 1'
#
loop_
_entity.id
_entity.type
_entity.pdbx_description
1 polymer ?
#
loop_
_entity_poly.entity_id
_entity_poly.type
_entity_poly.pdbx_seq_one_letter_code
_entity_poly.pdbx_strand_id
1 'polypeptide(L)'
;MCRLLAYAGPPILLEKLLVEPRASLISQSLAAREARTIVNGDGCGIGWYGERPEPGVYRGILPAWSDANLVSLCRQIRSPMFVAHVRSATSGEVSTANCHPFTDGRHLFMHNGQIGGYPTLRRAVDAMIPDALYARRRGTSDSEAIFLAALGNGLDADPVGALGATLEAIEAKAAAQGVAEPLRFAAVHADGDSLWAYRWSSDGHPPTLYWRQAGDGVVVASEPCDAGSEAWSMVPPDSVMTIGRDGSREISAFRRPAVTRQAA
;
A
#
# COMPACT_ATOMS: atom_id res chain seq x y z
N MET A 1 1.94 -4.60 12.09
CA MET A 1 1.82 -4.51 10.61
C MET A 1 0.72 -3.52 10.35
N CYS A 2 1.00 -2.52 9.51
CA CYS A 2 0.10 -1.43 9.18
C CYS A 2 -1.26 -1.90 8.64
N ARG A 3 -2.25 -1.01 8.59
CA ARG A 3 -3.53 -1.25 7.90
C ARG A 3 -3.68 -0.27 6.74
N LEU A 4 -4.29 -0.74 5.66
CA LEU A 4 -4.55 0.07 4.48
C LEU A 4 -5.96 -0.14 3.94
N LEU A 5 -6.48 0.89 3.28
CA LEU A 5 -7.74 0.89 2.54
C LEU A 5 -7.56 1.67 1.24
N ALA A 6 -8.22 1.22 0.18
CA ALA A 6 -8.31 1.94 -1.08
C ALA A 6 -9.68 1.79 -1.71
N TYR A 7 -10.05 2.76 -2.55
CA TYR A 7 -11.30 2.80 -3.27
C TYR A 7 -11.07 3.28 -4.71
N ALA A 8 -11.80 2.70 -5.65
CA ALA A 8 -11.96 3.21 -7.01
C ALA A 8 -13.40 2.98 -7.50
N GLY A 9 -14.02 3.99 -8.10
CA GLY A 9 -15.40 3.94 -8.61
C GLY A 9 -16.06 5.32 -8.69
N PRO A 10 -17.40 5.39 -8.70
CA PRO A 10 -18.12 6.66 -8.62
C PRO A 10 -17.68 7.50 -7.41
N PRO A 11 -17.59 8.85 -7.52
CA PRO A 11 -17.11 9.65 -6.41
C PRO A 11 -17.95 9.51 -5.14
N ILE A 12 -17.32 9.10 -4.04
CA ILE A 12 -17.90 9.03 -2.69
C ILE A 12 -17.14 9.95 -1.72
N LEU A 13 -17.79 10.33 -0.62
CA LEU A 13 -17.09 10.98 0.49
C LEU A 13 -16.16 9.98 1.17
N LEU A 14 -14.94 10.42 1.51
CA LEU A 14 -13.94 9.58 2.18
C LEU A 14 -14.47 9.02 3.51
N GLU A 15 -15.28 9.79 4.25
CA GLU A 15 -15.85 9.37 5.53
C GLU A 15 -16.68 8.09 5.44
N LYS A 16 -17.28 7.79 4.28
CA LYS A 16 -18.10 6.59 4.07
C LYS A 16 -17.33 5.29 4.31
N LEU A 17 -16.02 5.31 4.09
CA LEU A 17 -15.14 4.15 4.30
C LEU A 17 -14.17 4.37 5.47
N LEU A 18 -13.73 5.61 5.71
CA LEU A 18 -12.66 5.89 6.65
C LEU A 18 -13.15 6.25 8.07
N VAL A 19 -14.41 6.67 8.24
CA VAL A 19 -14.92 7.19 9.52
C VAL A 19 -16.21 6.47 9.94
N GLU A 20 -17.22 6.41 9.08
CA GLU A 20 -18.55 5.88 9.41
C GLU A 20 -18.59 4.39 9.76
N PRO A 21 -17.82 3.49 9.10
CA PRO A 21 -17.91 2.07 9.41
C PRO A 21 -17.49 1.74 10.85
N ARG A 22 -18.21 0.81 11.51
CA ARG A 22 -17.88 0.38 12.88
C ARG A 22 -16.48 -0.18 13.03
N ALA A 23 -15.96 -0.82 11.98
CA ALA A 23 -14.59 -1.31 11.90
C ALA A 23 -13.79 -0.52 10.85
N SER A 24 -14.04 0.79 10.74
CA SER A 24 -13.33 1.71 9.83
C SER A 24 -11.81 1.63 10.01
N LEU A 25 -11.06 2.14 9.03
CA LEU A 25 -9.60 2.22 9.14
C LEU A 25 -9.16 2.99 10.40
N ILE A 26 -9.91 4.03 10.79
CA ILE A 26 -9.65 4.77 12.04
C ILE A 26 -9.92 3.87 13.25
N SER A 27 -11.01 3.10 13.28
CA SER A 27 -11.25 2.13 14.36
C SER A 27 -10.17 1.03 14.41
N GLN A 28 -9.73 0.53 13.26
CA GLN A 28 -8.64 -0.46 13.14
C GLN A 28 -7.29 0.10 13.61
N SER A 29 -7.10 1.42 13.56
CA SER A 29 -5.87 2.01 14.12
C SER A 29 -5.80 1.86 15.65
N LEU A 30 -6.93 1.75 16.34
CA LEU A 30 -7.00 1.47 17.79
C LEU A 30 -7.07 -0.03 18.13
N ALA A 31 -7.73 -0.83 17.30
CA ALA A 31 -8.01 -2.24 17.59
C ALA A 31 -8.10 -3.08 16.31
N ALA A 32 -6.97 -3.27 15.62
CA ALA A 32 -6.89 -4.15 14.47
C ALA A 32 -7.02 -5.63 14.90
N ARG A 33 -7.83 -6.41 14.18
CA ARG A 33 -8.08 -7.83 14.51
C ARG A 33 -7.15 -8.76 13.74
N GLU A 34 -6.70 -8.35 12.56
CA GLU A 34 -5.82 -9.16 11.70
C GLU A 34 -4.40 -8.60 11.57
N ALA A 35 -4.06 -7.53 12.29
CA ALA A 35 -2.71 -7.02 12.33
C ALA A 35 -1.85 -7.76 13.37
N ARG A 36 -0.54 -7.82 13.12
CA ARG A 36 0.45 -8.29 14.13
C ARG A 36 0.47 -7.45 15.42
N THR A 37 -0.03 -6.23 15.35
CA THR A 37 -0.08 -5.26 16.45
C THR A 37 -1.51 -4.74 16.57
N ILE A 38 -2.06 -4.72 17.78
CA ILE A 38 -3.45 -4.32 18.04
C ILE A 38 -3.65 -2.83 17.72
N VAL A 39 -2.62 -2.01 17.96
CA VAL A 39 -2.64 -0.56 17.76
C VAL A 39 -1.70 -0.17 16.61
N ASN A 40 -2.18 0.69 15.70
CA ASN A 40 -1.44 1.32 14.61
C ASN A 40 -1.45 2.84 14.84
N GLY A 41 -0.63 3.31 15.79
CA GLY A 41 -0.62 4.71 16.25
C GLY A 41 0.53 5.56 15.70
N ASP A 42 1.38 5.01 14.83
CA ASP A 42 2.66 5.63 14.44
C ASP A 42 2.54 6.51 13.19
N GLY A 43 1.35 7.05 12.96
CA GLY A 43 1.02 7.95 11.87
C GLY A 43 -0.09 7.44 10.97
N CYS A 44 -0.61 8.36 10.16
CA CYS A 44 -1.69 8.14 9.23
C CYS A 44 -1.48 8.95 7.95
N GLY A 45 -2.18 8.56 6.89
CA GLY A 45 -2.22 9.37 5.68
C GLY A 45 -3.33 8.97 4.75
N ILE A 46 -3.74 9.93 3.92
CA ILE A 46 -4.69 9.77 2.83
C ILE A 46 -4.12 10.39 1.56
N GLY A 47 -4.42 9.77 0.42
CA GLY A 47 -4.16 10.32 -0.90
C GLY A 47 -5.43 10.20 -1.74
N TRP A 48 -5.78 11.22 -2.51
CA TRP A 48 -7.01 11.23 -3.30
C TRP A 48 -6.83 11.95 -4.63
N TYR A 49 -7.52 11.48 -5.66
CA TYR A 49 -7.63 12.19 -6.93
C TYR A 49 -8.87 13.08 -6.92
N GLY A 50 -8.72 14.29 -7.44
CA GLY A 50 -9.80 15.29 -7.50
C GLY A 50 -9.91 15.87 -8.91
N GLU A 51 -9.83 17.18 -9.01
CA GLU A 51 -9.89 17.90 -10.29
C GLU A 51 -8.53 17.97 -11.01
N ARG A 52 -7.43 17.70 -10.30
CA ARG A 52 -6.07 17.72 -10.84
C ARG A 52 -5.60 16.30 -11.21
N PRO A 53 -4.70 16.16 -12.19
CA PRO A 53 -4.02 14.90 -12.47
C PRO A 53 -3.20 14.42 -11.27
N GLU A 54 -2.56 15.34 -10.55
CA GLU A 54 -1.81 15.01 -9.34
C GLU A 54 -2.75 14.80 -8.14
N PRO A 55 -2.49 13.78 -7.30
CA PRO A 55 -3.29 13.52 -6.12
C PRO A 55 -3.06 14.57 -5.03
N GLY A 56 -4.11 14.90 -4.29
CA GLY A 56 -3.96 15.52 -2.98
C GLY A 56 -3.43 14.50 -1.97
N VAL A 57 -2.55 14.91 -1.06
CA VAL A 57 -1.98 14.03 -0.03
C VAL A 57 -1.96 14.73 1.32
N TYR A 58 -2.44 14.03 2.34
CA TYR A 58 -2.29 14.41 3.75
C TYR A 58 -1.56 13.29 4.49
N ARG A 59 -0.54 13.63 5.27
CA ARG A 59 0.22 12.70 6.13
C ARG A 59 0.46 13.33 7.49
N GLY A 60 0.21 12.57 8.54
CA GLY A 60 0.41 12.97 9.92
C GLY A 60 1.13 11.88 10.72
N ILE A 61 1.89 12.28 11.73
CA ILE A 61 2.48 11.35 12.70
C ILE A 61 1.56 11.08 13.90
N LEU A 62 0.44 11.82 13.99
CA LEU A 62 -0.56 11.56 14.99
C LEU A 62 -1.31 10.27 14.65
N PRO A 63 -1.75 9.52 15.67
CA PRO A 63 -2.68 8.43 15.47
C PRO A 63 -3.96 8.90 14.77
N ALA A 64 -4.51 8.07 13.89
CA ALA A 64 -5.67 8.46 13.07
C ALA A 64 -6.92 8.80 13.92
N TRP A 65 -7.08 8.18 15.10
CA TRP A 65 -8.21 8.43 15.99
C TRP A 65 -8.16 9.77 16.73
N SER A 66 -6.98 10.39 16.83
CA SER A 66 -6.80 11.68 17.51
C SER A 66 -6.52 12.84 16.56
N ASP A 67 -6.40 12.58 15.25
CA ASP A 67 -6.18 13.60 14.24
C ASP A 67 -7.51 14.22 13.76
N ALA A 68 -7.90 15.34 14.38
CA ALA A 68 -9.11 16.07 14.03
C ALA A 68 -9.07 16.64 12.59
N ASN A 69 -7.87 16.96 12.06
CA ASN A 69 -7.74 17.46 10.69
C ASN A 69 -8.02 16.34 9.70
N LEU A 70 -7.49 15.14 9.93
CA LEU A 70 -7.81 13.97 9.11
C LEU A 70 -9.32 13.72 9.04
N VAL A 71 -10.00 13.71 10.20
CA VAL A 71 -11.47 13.51 10.25
C VAL A 71 -12.20 14.63 9.50
N SER A 72 -11.78 15.88 9.67
CA SER A 72 -12.36 17.03 8.95
C SER A 72 -12.19 16.90 7.44
N LEU A 73 -11.01 16.46 6.97
CA LEU A 73 -10.73 16.23 5.55
C LEU A 73 -11.61 15.11 4.99
N CYS A 74 -11.71 13.97 5.70
CA CYS A 74 -12.54 12.83 5.27
C CYS A 74 -14.02 13.20 5.10
N ARG A 75 -14.54 14.14 5.90
CA ARG A 75 -15.92 14.65 5.83
C ARG A 75 -16.20 15.56 4.65
N GLN A 76 -15.18 16.17 4.06
CA GLN A 76 -15.33 17.19 3.03
C GLN A 76 -14.86 16.72 1.65
N ILE A 77 -13.91 15.79 1.60
CA ILE A 77 -13.34 15.32 0.34
C ILE A 77 -14.24 14.24 -0.24
N ARG A 78 -14.68 14.49 -1.47
CA ARG A 78 -15.34 13.52 -2.35
C ARG A 78 -14.38 13.11 -3.45
N SER A 79 -14.15 11.82 -3.64
CA SER A 79 -13.19 11.32 -4.62
C SER A 79 -13.66 10.03 -5.30
N PRO A 80 -13.42 9.87 -6.61
CA PRO A 80 -13.60 8.60 -7.31
C PRO A 80 -12.49 7.59 -7.02
N MET A 81 -11.33 8.05 -6.53
CA MET A 81 -10.20 7.18 -6.24
C MET A 81 -9.37 7.75 -5.09
N PHE A 82 -9.21 6.96 -4.04
CA PHE A 82 -8.41 7.36 -2.89
C PHE A 82 -7.82 6.16 -2.18
N VAL A 83 -6.77 6.45 -1.42
CA VAL A 83 -6.01 5.49 -0.64
C VAL A 83 -5.81 6.05 0.77
N ALA A 84 -5.80 5.17 1.76
CA ALA A 84 -5.63 5.52 3.16
C ALA A 84 -4.78 4.48 3.88
N HIS A 85 -3.94 4.93 4.79
CA HIS A 85 -3.03 4.06 5.52
C HIS A 85 -2.82 4.53 6.95
N VAL A 86 -2.77 3.57 7.87
CA VAL A 86 -2.42 3.79 9.27
C VAL A 86 -1.21 2.94 9.62
N ARG A 87 -0.17 3.59 10.13
CA ARG A 87 1.15 3.02 10.31
C ARG A 87 1.27 2.38 11.69
N SER A 88 1.88 1.20 11.72
CA SER A 88 2.51 0.62 12.90
C SER A 88 3.98 0.46 12.58
N ALA A 89 4.81 1.34 13.14
CA ALA A 89 6.23 1.44 12.82
C ALA A 89 6.97 0.24 13.41
N THR A 90 7.21 -0.78 12.58
CA THR A 90 8.07 -1.91 12.92
C THR A 90 9.56 -1.61 12.66
N SER A 91 9.84 -0.58 11.86
CA SER A 91 11.19 -0.10 11.55
C SER A 91 11.18 1.38 11.15
N GLY A 92 12.31 2.05 11.39
CA GLY A 92 12.50 3.47 11.11
C GLY A 92 11.79 4.41 12.09
N GLU A 93 12.21 5.67 12.10
CA GLU A 93 11.64 6.69 12.99
C GLU A 93 10.18 7.01 12.63
N VAL A 94 9.45 7.51 13.64
CA VAL A 94 8.13 8.10 13.46
C VAL A 94 8.32 9.49 12.84
N SER A 95 8.13 9.57 11.52
CA SER A 95 8.25 10.81 10.75
C SER A 95 7.22 10.81 9.62
N THR A 96 6.77 12.01 9.23
CA THR A 96 5.83 12.16 8.10
C THR A 96 6.41 11.63 6.80
N ALA A 97 7.74 11.71 6.63
CA ALA A 97 8.45 11.16 5.47
C ALA A 97 8.41 9.62 5.40
N ASN A 98 8.11 8.93 6.50
CA ASN A 98 7.93 7.48 6.54
C ASN A 98 6.46 7.05 6.56
N CYS A 99 5.51 7.99 6.49
CA CYS A 99 4.09 7.71 6.42
C CYS A 99 3.63 7.57 4.97
N HIS A 100 2.87 6.51 4.69
CA HIS A 100 2.14 6.34 3.44
C HIS A 100 0.92 7.28 3.36
N PRO A 101 0.39 7.57 2.15
CA PRO A 101 0.93 7.18 0.85
C PRO A 101 2.17 7.96 0.44
N PHE A 102 3.06 7.31 -0.32
CA PHE A 102 4.10 7.99 -1.08
C PHE A 102 3.53 8.50 -2.39
N THR A 103 4.10 9.59 -2.91
CA THR A 103 3.62 10.20 -4.15
C THR A 103 4.76 10.74 -4.99
N ASP A 104 4.61 10.64 -6.31
CA ASP A 104 5.47 11.25 -7.31
C ASP A 104 4.66 11.48 -8.60
N GLY A 105 4.54 12.73 -9.04
CA GLY A 105 3.67 13.09 -10.14
C GLY A 105 2.21 12.66 -9.88
N ARG A 106 1.66 11.87 -10.81
CA ARG A 106 0.31 11.32 -10.69
C ARG A 106 0.22 10.10 -9.77
N HIS A 107 1.34 9.52 -9.32
CA HIS A 107 1.30 8.23 -8.64
C HIS A 107 1.08 8.36 -7.14
N LEU A 108 0.29 7.43 -6.59
CA LEU A 108 0.18 7.12 -5.17
C LEU A 108 0.65 5.69 -4.92
N PHE A 109 1.36 5.48 -3.81
CA PHE A 109 1.81 4.15 -3.41
C PHE A 109 1.73 3.91 -1.90
N MET A 110 1.20 2.75 -1.52
CA MET A 110 1.11 2.27 -0.15
C MET A 110 1.58 0.83 -0.07
N HIS A 111 2.29 0.48 1.01
CA HIS A 111 2.84 -0.86 1.18
C HIS A 111 2.70 -1.29 2.64
N ASN A 112 1.99 -2.38 2.85
CA ASN A 112 1.88 -3.11 4.10
C ASN A 112 2.65 -4.42 3.97
N GLY A 113 3.84 -4.43 4.55
CA GLY A 113 4.79 -5.52 4.38
C GLY A 113 6.17 -5.11 4.86
N GLN A 114 7.19 -5.83 4.41
CA GLN A 114 8.57 -5.54 4.76
C GLN A 114 9.54 -6.20 3.77
N ILE A 115 10.68 -5.57 3.54
CA ILE A 115 11.88 -6.27 3.06
C ILE A 115 12.56 -6.91 4.28
N GLY A 116 12.68 -8.23 4.29
CA GLY A 116 13.45 -8.94 5.32
C GLY A 116 14.91 -8.48 5.34
N GLY A 117 15.50 -8.31 6.53
CA GLY A 117 16.90 -7.86 6.67
C GLY A 117 17.17 -6.46 6.08
N TYR A 118 16.16 -5.61 5.94
CA TYR A 118 16.29 -4.32 5.25
C TYR A 118 17.44 -3.41 5.75
N PRO A 119 17.79 -3.33 7.05
CA PRO A 119 18.93 -2.53 7.49
C PRO A 119 20.25 -2.90 6.78
N THR A 120 20.46 -4.18 6.48
CA THR A 120 21.61 -4.69 5.73
C THR A 120 21.46 -4.40 4.24
N LEU A 121 20.26 -4.58 3.69
CA LEU A 121 19.98 -4.42 2.27
C LEU A 121 19.81 -2.96 1.82
N ARG A 122 19.58 -2.03 2.75
CA ARG A 122 19.16 -0.65 2.45
C ARG A 122 20.02 0.01 1.40
N ARG A 123 21.35 -0.04 1.54
CA ARG A 123 22.26 0.57 0.56
C ARG A 123 22.12 -0.05 -0.83
N ALA A 124 21.97 -1.37 -0.90
CA ALA A 124 21.86 -2.09 -2.19
C ALA A 124 20.51 -1.84 -2.87
N VAL A 125 19.44 -1.66 -2.08
CA VAL A 125 18.09 -1.32 -2.56
C VAL A 125 18.03 0.16 -2.96
N ASP A 126 18.54 1.07 -2.14
CA ASP A 126 18.62 2.51 -2.47
C ASP A 126 19.41 2.73 -3.77
N ALA A 127 20.46 1.94 -4.03
CA ALA A 127 21.23 1.98 -5.29
C ALA A 127 20.45 1.52 -6.54
N MET A 128 19.22 0.99 -6.39
CA MET A 128 18.33 0.70 -7.52
C MET A 128 17.57 1.95 -7.99
N ILE A 129 17.51 2.98 -7.16
CA ILE A 129 16.77 4.21 -7.46
C ILE A 129 17.61 5.06 -8.42
N PRO A 130 17.10 5.44 -9.60
CA PRO A 130 17.82 6.32 -10.50
C PRO A 130 18.15 7.67 -9.86
N ASP A 131 19.30 8.27 -10.20
CA ASP A 131 19.77 9.53 -9.61
C ASP A 131 18.72 10.65 -9.66
N ALA A 132 17.97 10.75 -10.77
CA ALA A 132 16.91 11.75 -10.96
C ALA A 132 15.75 11.60 -9.97
N LEU A 133 15.54 10.39 -9.45
CA LEU A 133 14.52 10.06 -8.44
C LEU A 133 15.11 10.00 -7.03
N TYR A 134 16.42 9.75 -6.88
CA TYR A 134 17.06 9.66 -5.57
C TYR A 134 16.99 10.97 -4.79
N ALA A 135 17.04 12.12 -5.47
CA ALA A 135 16.82 13.43 -4.84
C ALA A 135 15.43 13.58 -4.18
N ARG A 136 14.46 12.72 -4.55
CA ARG A 136 13.09 12.69 -4.02
C ARG A 136 12.93 11.72 -2.85
N ARG A 137 13.93 10.89 -2.54
CA ARG A 137 13.99 10.02 -1.36
C ARG A 137 14.04 10.89 -0.09
N ARG A 138 12.96 10.92 0.68
CA ARG A 138 12.88 11.73 1.92
C ARG A 138 12.94 10.89 3.18
N GLY A 139 12.29 9.74 3.15
CA GLY A 139 12.24 8.80 4.26
C GLY A 139 13.37 7.79 4.24
N THR A 140 13.25 6.84 5.15
CA THR A 140 14.19 5.73 5.34
C THR A 140 13.51 4.38 5.22
N SER A 141 12.21 4.35 4.91
CA SER A 141 11.42 3.13 4.79
C SER A 141 11.81 2.30 3.56
N ASP A 142 11.67 0.98 3.65
CA ASP A 142 11.74 0.09 2.49
C ASP A 142 10.68 0.42 1.44
N SER A 143 9.50 0.82 1.90
CA SER A 143 8.33 1.10 1.10
C SER A 143 8.55 2.23 0.09
N GLU A 144 9.18 3.34 0.49
CA GLU A 144 9.52 4.42 -0.44
C GLU A 144 10.68 4.03 -1.37
N ALA A 145 11.62 3.18 -0.93
CA ALA A 145 12.65 2.67 -1.83
C ALA A 145 12.06 1.78 -2.93
N ILE A 146 11.12 0.89 -2.58
CA ILE A 146 10.38 0.07 -3.55
C ILE A 146 9.67 0.99 -4.55
N PHE A 147 8.95 2.00 -4.08
CA PHE A 147 8.22 2.92 -4.94
C PHE A 147 9.12 3.67 -5.92
N LEU A 148 10.20 4.28 -5.45
CA LEU A 148 11.12 5.05 -6.29
C LEU A 148 11.90 4.16 -7.27
N ALA A 149 12.29 2.95 -6.85
CA ALA A 149 12.91 1.99 -7.76
C ALA A 149 11.91 1.49 -8.82
N ALA A 150 10.65 1.29 -8.46
CA ALA A 150 9.61 0.90 -9.41
C ALA A 150 9.31 2.01 -10.43
N LEU A 151 9.27 3.28 -9.99
CA LEU A 151 9.20 4.43 -10.92
C LEU A 151 10.35 4.40 -11.93
N GLY A 152 11.57 4.12 -11.46
CA GLY A 152 12.73 3.93 -12.33
C GLY A 152 12.62 2.75 -13.30
N ASN A 153 11.89 1.71 -12.93
CA ASN A 153 11.62 0.53 -13.74
C ASN A 153 10.42 0.67 -14.69
N GLY A 154 9.84 1.87 -14.83
CA GLY A 154 8.76 2.13 -15.77
C GLY A 154 7.35 1.94 -15.20
N LEU A 155 7.15 2.24 -13.91
CA LEU A 155 5.83 2.20 -13.26
C LEU A 155 4.75 2.99 -14.01
N ASP A 156 5.14 4.02 -14.77
CA ASP A 156 4.21 4.84 -15.57
C ASP A 156 3.63 4.11 -16.79
N ALA A 157 4.37 3.14 -17.35
CA ALA A 157 4.02 2.42 -18.56
C ALA A 157 3.53 0.99 -18.31
N ASP A 158 4.17 0.28 -17.37
CA ASP A 158 3.82 -1.08 -16.99
C ASP A 158 3.92 -1.24 -15.45
N PRO A 159 2.88 -0.85 -14.69
CA PRO A 159 2.91 -0.92 -13.24
C PRO A 159 3.21 -2.32 -12.69
N VAL A 160 2.65 -3.35 -13.34
CA VAL A 160 2.77 -4.75 -12.94
C VAL A 160 4.20 -5.24 -13.20
N GLY A 161 4.73 -5.05 -14.40
CA GLY A 161 6.10 -5.43 -14.74
C GLY A 161 7.13 -4.65 -13.94
N ALA A 162 6.96 -3.34 -13.76
CA ALA A 162 7.89 -2.49 -13.03
C ALA A 162 8.03 -2.91 -11.57
N LEU A 163 6.92 -3.09 -10.85
CA LEU A 163 6.95 -3.60 -9.48
C LEU A 163 7.48 -5.02 -9.43
N GLY A 164 7.10 -5.87 -10.38
CA GLY A 164 7.61 -7.24 -10.46
C GLY A 164 9.13 -7.31 -10.55
N ALA A 165 9.72 -6.55 -11.48
CA ALA A 165 11.16 -6.43 -11.68
C ALA A 165 11.87 -5.81 -10.47
N THR A 166 11.25 -4.82 -9.81
CA THR A 166 11.80 -4.23 -8.57
C THR A 166 11.90 -5.28 -7.46
N LEU A 167 10.84 -6.06 -7.23
CA LEU A 167 10.87 -7.09 -6.18
C LEU A 167 11.86 -8.21 -6.51
N GLU A 168 11.97 -8.64 -7.76
CA GLU A 168 12.95 -9.63 -8.19
C GLU A 168 14.39 -9.17 -7.95
N ALA A 169 14.70 -7.92 -8.27
CA ALA A 169 16.02 -7.35 -8.02
C ALA A 169 16.33 -7.25 -6.51
N ILE A 170 15.31 -6.99 -5.67
CA ILE A 170 15.47 -7.00 -4.21
C ILE A 170 15.76 -8.42 -3.71
N GLU A 171 15.02 -9.43 -4.18
CA GLU A 171 15.27 -10.84 -3.84
C GLU A 171 16.69 -11.28 -4.23
N ALA A 172 17.15 -10.91 -5.43
CA ALA A 172 18.50 -11.21 -5.89
C ALA A 172 19.57 -10.58 -4.98
N LYS A 173 19.36 -9.34 -4.53
CA LYS A 173 20.26 -8.66 -3.56
C LYS A 173 20.22 -9.31 -2.18
N ALA A 174 19.05 -9.74 -1.72
CA ALA A 174 18.90 -10.48 -0.48
C ALA A 174 19.70 -11.79 -0.52
N ALA A 175 19.52 -12.57 -1.59
CA ALA A 175 20.26 -13.82 -1.81
C ALA A 175 21.78 -13.58 -1.88
N ALA A 176 22.24 -12.57 -2.61
CA ALA A 176 23.66 -12.23 -2.73
C ALA A 176 24.32 -11.83 -1.39
N GLN A 177 23.53 -11.34 -0.44
CA GLN A 177 24.01 -10.95 0.90
C GLN A 177 23.66 -11.99 1.98
N GLY A 178 23.12 -13.15 1.60
CA GLY A 178 22.75 -14.21 2.55
C GLY A 178 21.60 -13.85 3.49
N VAL A 179 20.76 -12.88 3.12
CA VAL A 179 19.57 -12.48 3.89
C VAL A 179 18.45 -13.48 3.62
N ALA A 180 18.04 -14.21 4.65
CA ALA A 180 17.05 -15.28 4.56
C ALA A 180 15.64 -14.81 4.95
N GLU A 181 15.50 -13.64 5.59
CA GLU A 181 14.22 -13.09 5.98
C GLU A 181 13.35 -12.75 4.76
N PRO A 182 12.04 -13.03 4.81
CA PRO A 182 11.18 -12.95 3.64
C PRO A 182 10.82 -11.51 3.25
N LEU A 183 10.59 -11.30 1.96
CA LEU A 183 9.92 -10.11 1.44
C LEU A 183 8.42 -10.35 1.45
N ARG A 184 7.68 -9.45 2.10
CA ARG A 184 6.21 -9.48 2.17
C ARG A 184 5.65 -8.23 1.52
N PHE A 185 4.69 -8.40 0.62
CA PHE A 185 4.23 -7.34 -0.26
C PHE A 185 2.70 -7.37 -0.42
N ALA A 186 1.98 -6.70 0.49
CA ALA A 186 0.62 -6.27 0.23
C ALA A 186 0.64 -4.76 -0.05
N ALA A 187 0.41 -4.35 -1.29
CA ALA A 187 0.60 -2.96 -1.71
C ALA A 187 -0.55 -2.46 -2.57
N VAL A 188 -0.74 -1.15 -2.57
CA VAL A 188 -1.64 -0.46 -3.48
C VAL A 188 -0.86 0.61 -4.22
N HIS A 189 -0.94 0.59 -5.54
CA HIS A 189 -0.49 1.66 -6.43
C HIS A 189 -1.71 2.23 -7.15
N ALA A 190 -1.71 3.54 -7.39
CA ALA A 190 -2.74 4.19 -8.18
C ALA A 190 -2.12 5.34 -8.99
N ASP A 191 -2.71 5.68 -10.12
CA ASP A 191 -2.25 6.78 -11.00
C ASP A 191 -3.35 7.80 -11.34
N GLY A 192 -4.56 7.60 -10.83
CA GLY A 192 -5.74 8.46 -11.04
C GLY A 192 -6.76 7.89 -12.02
N ASP A 193 -6.33 6.96 -12.87
CA ASP A 193 -7.19 6.26 -13.83
C ASP A 193 -7.42 4.80 -13.40
N SER A 194 -6.37 4.16 -12.90
CA SER A 194 -6.38 2.79 -12.42
C SER A 194 -5.76 2.65 -11.03
N LEU A 195 -6.17 1.59 -10.34
CA LEU A 195 -5.66 1.17 -9.05
C LEU A 195 -5.24 -0.29 -9.12
N TRP A 196 -4.03 -0.59 -8.64
CA TRP A 196 -3.48 -1.93 -8.57
C TRP A 196 -3.26 -2.34 -7.13
N ALA A 197 -3.87 -3.44 -6.73
CA ALA A 197 -3.75 -4.05 -5.41
C ALA A 197 -2.98 -5.37 -5.52
N TYR A 198 -1.76 -5.40 -4.98
CA TYR A 198 -0.83 -6.52 -5.05
C TYR A 198 -0.88 -7.33 -3.76
N ARG A 199 -0.88 -8.66 -3.87
CA ARG A 199 -0.73 -9.56 -2.73
C ARG A 199 0.28 -10.66 -3.04
N TRP A 200 1.50 -10.52 -2.52
CA TRP A 200 2.61 -11.43 -2.81
C TRP A 200 3.61 -11.53 -1.65
N SER A 201 4.33 -12.65 -1.55
CA SER A 201 5.53 -12.75 -0.71
C SER A 201 6.49 -13.82 -1.21
N SER A 202 7.76 -13.70 -0.83
CA SER A 202 8.80 -14.66 -1.21
C SER A 202 8.69 -15.99 -0.46
N ASP A 203 7.92 -16.04 0.63
CA ASP A 203 7.72 -17.22 1.51
C ASP A 203 6.34 -17.88 1.37
N GLY A 204 5.47 -17.40 0.47
CA GLY A 204 4.09 -17.90 0.35
C GLY A 204 3.15 -17.48 1.48
N HIS A 205 3.59 -16.58 2.38
CA HIS A 205 2.79 -16.01 3.47
C HIS A 205 2.58 -14.49 3.31
N PRO A 206 1.90 -14.04 2.23
CA PRO A 206 1.66 -12.62 2.02
C PRO A 206 0.71 -12.06 3.09
N PRO A 207 0.87 -10.77 3.48
CA PRO A 207 -0.10 -10.10 4.33
C PRO A 207 -1.51 -10.17 3.73
N THR A 208 -2.52 -10.09 4.59
CA THR A 208 -3.91 -10.13 4.15
C THR A 208 -4.28 -8.89 3.34
N LEU A 209 -5.09 -9.12 2.30
CA LEU A 209 -5.68 -8.10 1.47
C LEU A 209 -7.02 -8.65 0.97
N TYR A 210 -8.08 -7.90 1.21
CA TYR A 210 -9.45 -8.24 0.86
C TYR A 210 -10.00 -7.18 -0.07
N TRP A 211 -11.03 -7.54 -0.81
CA TRP A 211 -11.80 -6.63 -1.61
C TRP A 211 -13.30 -6.92 -1.49
N ARG A 212 -14.12 -5.91 -1.79
CA ARG A 212 -15.56 -6.09 -2.00
C ARG A 212 -16.09 -5.09 -3.03
N GLN A 213 -17.23 -5.41 -3.63
CA GLN A 213 -18.01 -4.42 -4.37
C GLN A 213 -18.65 -3.44 -3.38
N ALA A 214 -18.73 -2.16 -3.77
CA ALA A 214 -19.41 -1.10 -3.04
C ALA A 214 -20.21 -0.22 -4.03
N GLY A 215 -21.43 -0.64 -4.33
CA GLY A 215 -22.21 -0.05 -5.43
C GLY A 215 -21.50 -0.31 -6.76
N ASP A 216 -21.31 0.72 -7.58
CA ASP A 216 -20.53 0.60 -8.83
C ASP A 216 -19.02 0.83 -8.62
N GLY A 217 -18.54 0.87 -7.37
CA GLY A 217 -17.12 0.97 -7.05
C GLY A 217 -16.58 -0.27 -6.34
N VAL A 218 -15.27 -0.29 -6.11
CA VAL A 218 -14.58 -1.40 -5.46
C VAL A 218 -13.75 -0.88 -4.31
N VAL A 219 -13.83 -1.57 -3.18
CA VAL A 219 -13.03 -1.29 -1.98
C VAL A 219 -12.00 -2.39 -1.82
N VAL A 220 -10.76 -2.03 -1.54
CA VAL A 220 -9.69 -2.93 -1.13
C VAL A 220 -9.24 -2.55 0.28
N ALA A 221 -9.06 -3.53 1.17
CA ALA A 221 -8.59 -3.26 2.52
C ALA A 221 -7.75 -4.41 3.05
N SER A 222 -6.80 -4.11 3.95
CA SER A 222 -6.00 -5.13 4.62
C SER A 222 -6.80 -5.98 5.62
N GLU A 223 -7.95 -5.48 6.07
CA GLU A 223 -8.91 -6.18 6.93
C GLU A 223 -10.32 -5.66 6.56
N PRO A 224 -11.36 -6.51 6.53
CA PRO A 224 -12.74 -6.08 6.33
C PRO A 224 -13.15 -4.94 7.28
N CYS A 225 -13.54 -3.78 6.72
CA CYS A 225 -13.86 -2.59 7.51
C CYS A 225 -15.35 -2.45 7.86
N ASP A 226 -16.19 -3.32 7.32
CA ASP A 226 -17.63 -3.40 7.59
C ASP A 226 -18.16 -4.82 7.36
N ALA A 227 -19.40 -5.03 7.78
CA ALA A 227 -20.20 -6.21 7.43
C ALA A 227 -21.23 -5.84 6.35
N GLY A 228 -20.81 -5.12 5.30
CA GLY A 228 -21.69 -4.62 4.24
C GLY A 228 -22.57 -5.71 3.59
N SER A 229 -23.49 -5.29 2.71
CA SER A 229 -24.43 -6.21 2.04
C SER A 229 -23.74 -7.30 1.19
N GLU A 230 -22.51 -7.05 0.76
CA GLU A 230 -21.68 -8.01 0.05
C GLU A 230 -20.52 -8.49 0.91
N ALA A 231 -20.22 -9.79 0.79
CA ALA A 231 -19.12 -10.41 1.52
C ALA A 231 -17.76 -9.95 0.99
N TRP A 232 -16.84 -9.68 1.90
CA TRP A 232 -15.44 -9.47 1.58
C TRP A 232 -14.81 -10.75 1.03
N SER A 233 -14.08 -10.62 -0.06
CA SER A 233 -13.31 -11.70 -0.68
C SER A 233 -11.82 -11.44 -0.49
N MET A 234 -11.06 -12.45 -0.11
CA MET A 234 -9.61 -12.32 -0.03
C MET A 234 -9.02 -12.27 -1.44
N VAL A 235 -8.12 -11.31 -1.71
CA VAL A 235 -7.32 -11.29 -2.93
C VAL A 235 -6.44 -12.54 -2.92
N PRO A 236 -6.37 -13.36 -3.98
CA PRO A 236 -5.52 -14.55 -4.00
C PRO A 236 -4.04 -14.21 -3.74
N PRO A 237 -3.25 -15.11 -3.13
CA PRO A 237 -1.81 -14.90 -3.10
C PRO A 237 -1.27 -14.88 -4.54
N ASP A 238 -0.10 -14.28 -4.72
CA ASP A 238 0.63 -14.25 -6.01
C ASP A 238 -0.11 -13.55 -7.15
N SER A 239 -1.01 -12.64 -6.78
CA SER A 239 -1.90 -11.95 -7.71
C SER A 239 -1.83 -10.43 -7.58
N VAL A 240 -2.26 -9.78 -8.65
CA VAL A 240 -2.55 -8.35 -8.69
C VAL A 240 -4.00 -8.18 -9.12
N MET A 241 -4.71 -7.31 -8.43
CA MET A 241 -6.04 -6.88 -8.79
C MET A 241 -5.98 -5.48 -9.39
N THR A 242 -6.38 -5.33 -10.64
CA THR A 242 -6.47 -4.05 -11.35
C THR A 242 -7.92 -3.56 -11.28
N ILE A 243 -8.11 -2.29 -10.95
CA ILE A 243 -9.41 -1.66 -10.78
C ILE A 243 -9.43 -0.36 -11.57
N GLY A 244 -10.37 -0.22 -12.50
CA GLY A 244 -10.61 1.02 -13.23
C GLY A 244 -11.46 1.99 -12.41
N ARG A 245 -11.34 3.29 -12.74
CA ARG A 245 -12.18 4.35 -12.14
C ARG A 245 -13.69 4.16 -12.39
N ASP A 246 -14.05 3.38 -13.40
CA ASP A 246 -15.43 2.99 -13.72
C ASP A 246 -15.94 1.81 -12.87
N GLY A 247 -15.12 1.29 -11.95
CA GLY A 247 -15.44 0.12 -11.13
C GLY A 247 -15.20 -1.23 -11.81
N SER A 248 -14.67 -1.23 -13.04
CA SER A 248 -14.17 -2.45 -13.67
C SER A 248 -13.06 -3.06 -12.82
N ARG A 249 -12.96 -4.39 -12.81
CA ARG A 249 -11.93 -5.10 -12.05
C ARG A 249 -11.49 -6.37 -12.74
N GLU A 250 -10.21 -6.67 -12.61
CA GLU A 250 -9.59 -7.90 -13.07
C GLU A 250 -8.57 -8.38 -12.04
N ILE A 251 -8.50 -9.70 -11.82
CA ILE A 251 -7.42 -10.31 -11.02
C ILE A 251 -6.58 -11.16 -11.97
N SER A 252 -5.29 -10.88 -12.02
CA SER A 252 -4.31 -11.60 -12.82
C SER A 252 -3.12 -12.05 -11.96
N ALA A 253 -2.29 -12.93 -12.51
CA ALA A 253 -1.07 -13.36 -11.84
C ALA A 253 -0.07 -12.20 -11.78
N PHE A 254 0.52 -11.96 -10.62
CA PHE A 254 1.57 -10.95 -10.46
C PHE A 254 2.96 -11.61 -10.62
N ARG A 255 3.29 -12.53 -9.73
CA ARG A 255 4.53 -13.34 -9.74
C ARG A 255 4.28 -14.61 -8.96
N ARG A 256 4.87 -15.74 -9.37
CA ARG A 256 4.95 -16.91 -8.48
C ARG A 256 6.07 -16.71 -7.47
N PRO A 257 5.97 -17.23 -6.23
CA PRO A 257 7.07 -17.20 -5.29
C PRO A 257 8.28 -17.91 -5.90
N ALA A 258 9.48 -17.39 -5.68
CA ALA A 258 10.68 -18.16 -5.96
C ALA A 258 10.65 -19.41 -5.07
N VAL A 259 10.37 -20.57 -5.66
CA VAL A 259 10.30 -21.84 -4.91
C VAL A 259 11.60 -21.98 -4.14
N THR A 260 11.51 -21.92 -2.81
CA THR A 260 12.66 -22.20 -1.94
C THR A 260 13.06 -23.65 -2.23
N ARG A 261 14.20 -23.86 -2.90
CA ARG A 261 14.82 -25.17 -2.95
C ARG A 261 15.04 -25.59 -1.49
N GLN A 262 14.29 -26.58 -1.02
CA GLN A 262 14.56 -27.22 0.26
C GLN A 262 16.01 -27.69 0.26
N ALA A 263 16.70 -27.36 1.35
CA ALA A 263 18.02 -27.84 1.66
C ALA A 263 18.07 -29.37 1.52
N ALA A 264 19.15 -29.85 0.89
CA ALA A 264 19.55 -31.25 0.89
C ALA A 264 19.93 -31.70 2.32
#